data_AF-A0A183D9U8-F1
#
_entry.id   AF-A0A183D9U8-F1
#
_cell.length_a   1.000
_cell.length_b   1.000
_cell.length_c   1.000
_cell.angle_alpha   90.00
_cell.angle_beta   90.00
_cell.angle_gamma   90.00
#
_symmetry.space_group_name_H-M   'P 1'
#
loop_
_entity.id
_entity.type
_entity.pdbx_description
1 polymer ?
#
loop_
_entity_poly.entity_id
_entity_poly.type
_entity_poly.pdbx_seq_one_letter_code
_entity_poly.pdbx_strand_id
1 'polypeptide(L)'
;MQFPFMSPGVPNYVTYAMVGAVVGHEVSHAFDDQGGRYDEFGNLHDWWDSQTAHKFYEKTECFIRQYSSVKVEEAGMHLNGRLSVGENIADNAGVKTALMVNFLLSRKAVKSKDL
;
A
#
# COMPACT_ATOMS: atom_id res chain seq x y z
N MET A 1 -12.57 -10.96 12.14
CA MET A 1 -12.71 -10.25 10.85
C MET A 1 -13.96 -10.79 10.16
N GLN A 2 -14.63 -9.96 9.34
CA GLN A 2 -15.95 -10.23 8.75
C GLN A 2 -15.86 -10.40 7.23
N PHE A 3 -16.94 -10.87 6.60
CA PHE A 3 -17.06 -10.89 5.14
C PHE A 3 -16.97 -9.46 4.58
N PRO A 4 -16.30 -9.19 3.44
CA PRO A 4 -15.60 -10.13 2.55
C PRO A 4 -14.13 -10.43 2.91
N PHE A 5 -13.60 -9.85 3.99
CA PHE A 5 -12.17 -9.89 4.31
C PHE A 5 -11.69 -11.25 4.81
N MET A 6 -12.42 -11.86 5.75
CA MET A 6 -12.06 -13.15 6.33
C MET A 6 -13.31 -13.82 6.91
N SER A 7 -13.78 -14.85 6.23
CA SER A 7 -14.91 -15.69 6.67
C SER A 7 -14.61 -17.15 6.35
N PRO A 8 -15.13 -18.11 7.14
CA PRO A 8 -15.07 -19.52 6.78
C PRO A 8 -15.62 -19.76 5.37
N GLY A 9 -14.95 -20.60 4.59
CA GLY A 9 -15.35 -20.94 3.21
C GLY A 9 -14.87 -19.98 2.12
N VAL A 10 -14.25 -18.85 2.47
CA VAL A 10 -13.61 -17.95 1.49
C VAL A 10 -12.26 -18.54 1.06
N PRO A 11 -11.95 -18.63 -0.25
CA PRO A 11 -10.66 -19.13 -0.69
C PRO A 11 -9.49 -18.33 -0.13
N ASN A 12 -8.40 -19.01 0.22
CA ASN A 12 -7.24 -18.38 0.84
C ASN A 12 -6.66 -17.23 0.01
N TYR A 13 -6.64 -17.33 -1.33
CA TYR A 13 -6.16 -16.24 -2.20
C TYR A 13 -7.00 -14.96 -2.08
N VAL A 14 -8.30 -15.07 -1.82
CA VAL A 14 -9.18 -13.91 -1.55
C VAL A 14 -8.84 -13.32 -0.20
N THR A 15 -8.68 -14.16 0.83
CA THR A 15 -8.29 -13.70 2.17
C THR A 15 -6.94 -12.99 2.15
N TYR A 16 -5.94 -13.52 1.43
CA TYR A 16 -4.64 -12.87 1.29
C TYR A 16 -4.70 -11.59 0.48
N ALA A 17 -5.51 -11.55 -0.58
CA ALA A 17 -5.72 -10.32 -1.35
C ALA A 17 -6.32 -9.22 -0.46
N MET A 18 -7.37 -9.53 0.29
CA MET A 18 -8.08 -8.56 1.12
C MET A 18 -7.28 -8.17 2.37
N VAL A 19 -6.92 -9.14 3.20
CA VAL A 19 -6.20 -8.88 4.47
C VAL A 19 -4.77 -8.44 4.19
N GLY A 20 -4.10 -9.02 3.20
CA GLY A 20 -2.76 -8.60 2.81
C GLY A 20 -2.73 -7.18 2.26
N ALA A 21 -3.77 -6.75 1.55
CA ALA A 21 -3.87 -5.37 1.08
C ALA A 21 -4.07 -4.40 2.24
N VAL A 22 -4.98 -4.70 3.17
CA VAL A 22 -5.20 -3.88 4.38
C VAL A 22 -3.95 -3.81 5.24
N VAL A 23 -3.36 -4.95 5.61
CA VAL A 23 -2.14 -4.96 6.43
C VAL A 23 -0.99 -4.26 5.71
N GLY A 24 -0.82 -4.48 4.41
CA GLY A 24 0.20 -3.80 3.63
C GLY A 24 -0.03 -2.29 3.54
N HIS A 25 -1.29 -1.84 3.45
CA HIS A 25 -1.68 -0.44 3.48
C HIS A 25 -1.32 0.19 4.84
N GLU A 26 -1.76 -0.39 5.96
CA GLU A 26 -1.48 0.14 7.30
C GLU A 26 0.02 0.17 7.63
N VAL A 27 0.78 -0.86 7.23
CA VAL A 27 2.24 -0.86 7.41
C VAL A 27 2.91 0.20 6.56
N SER A 28 2.37 0.49 5.38
CA SER A 28 2.95 1.49 4.47
C SER A 28 2.73 2.92 4.94
N HIS A 29 1.70 3.19 5.75
CA HIS A 29 1.54 4.49 6.39
C HIS A 29 2.73 4.89 7.26
N ALA A 30 3.47 3.94 7.84
CA ALA A 30 4.70 4.24 8.55
C ALA A 30 5.81 4.85 7.66
N PHE A 31 5.64 4.80 6.33
CA PHE A 31 6.64 5.25 5.34
C PHE A 31 6.04 6.17 4.27
N ASP A 32 4.82 6.66 4.45
CA ASP A 32 4.21 7.62 3.52
C ASP A 32 4.79 9.04 3.69
N ASP A 33 4.20 10.04 3.03
CA ASP A 33 4.71 11.41 3.03
C ASP A 33 4.72 12.07 4.43
N GLN A 34 3.91 11.58 5.36
CA GLN A 34 3.91 12.01 6.76
C GLN A 34 4.61 11.01 7.67
N GLY A 35 4.28 9.73 7.57
CA GLY A 35 4.81 8.68 8.44
C GLY A 35 6.31 8.49 8.32
N GLY A 36 6.87 8.63 7.10
CA GLY A 36 8.31 8.56 6.88
C GLY A 36 9.13 9.62 7.60
N ARG A 37 8.49 10.61 8.24
CA ARG A 37 9.12 11.66 9.05
C ARG A 37 9.26 11.28 10.53
N TYR A 38 8.71 10.14 10.93
CA TYR A 38 8.76 9.64 12.30
C TYR A 38 9.72 8.46 12.40
N ASP A 39 10.54 8.43 13.45
CA ASP A 39 11.45 7.33 13.75
C ASP A 39 10.72 6.10 14.31
N GLU A 40 11.46 5.03 14.62
CA GLU A 40 10.92 3.77 15.15
C GLU A 40 10.22 3.91 16.52
N PHE A 41 10.42 5.02 17.22
CA PHE A 41 9.78 5.33 18.50
C PHE A 41 8.58 6.28 18.34
N GLY A 42 8.32 6.75 17.12
CA GLY A 42 7.25 7.71 16.82
C GLY A 42 7.62 9.16 17.08
N ASN A 43 8.92 9.51 17.15
CA ASN A 43 9.35 10.90 17.25
C ASN A 43 9.54 11.50 15.86
N LEU A 44 9.19 12.78 15.69
CA LEU A 44 9.52 13.53 14.48
C LEU A 44 11.04 13.69 14.37
N HIS A 45 11.66 12.95 13.46
CA HIS A 45 13.10 12.90 13.27
C HIS A 45 13.39 12.66 11.79
N ASP A 46 14.27 13.46 11.19
CA ASP A 46 14.70 13.23 9.81
C ASP A 46 15.79 12.15 9.80
N TRP A 47 15.37 10.89 9.64
CA TRP A 47 16.24 9.72 9.69
C TRP A 47 16.65 9.20 8.31
N TRP A 48 16.20 9.84 7.23
CA TRP A 48 16.60 9.51 5.87
C TRP A 48 17.86 10.25 5.48
N ASP A 49 18.74 9.58 4.74
CA ASP A 49 19.78 10.30 4.01
C ASP A 49 19.13 11.16 2.91
N SER A 50 19.81 12.24 2.55
CA SER A 50 19.28 13.23 1.60
C SER A 50 18.98 12.65 0.21
N GLN A 51 19.71 11.62 -0.22
CA GLN A 51 19.47 10.98 -1.51
C GLN A 51 18.20 10.12 -1.47
N THR A 52 17.98 9.38 -0.38
CA THR A 52 16.75 8.61 -0.17
C THR A 52 15.53 9.52 -0.11
N ALA A 53 15.59 10.60 0.68
CA ALA A 53 14.49 11.57 0.77
C ALA A 53 14.16 12.20 -0.60
N HIS A 54 15.18 12.59 -1.37
CA HIS A 54 14.96 13.15 -2.71
C HIS A 54 14.25 12.16 -3.65
N LYS A 55 14.73 10.91 -3.71
CA LYS A 55 14.13 9.85 -4.55
C LYS A 55 12.71 9.50 -4.10
N PHE A 56 12.44 9.55 -2.81
CA PHE A 56 11.11 9.32 -2.27
C PHE A 56 10.15 10.41 -2.78
N TYR A 57 10.47 11.69 -2.56
CA TYR A 57 9.61 12.80 -2.99
C TYR A 57 9.43 12.86 -4.51
N GLU A 58 10.45 12.49 -5.30
CA GLU A 58 10.29 12.35 -6.75
C GLU A 58 9.20 11.33 -7.12
N LYS A 59 9.17 10.18 -6.43
CA LYS A 59 8.13 9.15 -6.64
C LYS A 59 6.76 9.59 -6.12
N THR A 60 6.72 10.29 -4.98
CA THR A 60 5.49 10.87 -4.42
C THR A 60 4.84 11.84 -5.40
N GLU A 61 5.62 12.67 -6.09
CA GLU A 61 5.11 13.58 -7.13
C GLU A 61 4.49 12.83 -8.33
N CYS A 62 4.95 11.61 -8.63
CA CYS A 62 4.29 10.76 -9.64
C CYS A 62 2.86 10.40 -9.23
N PHE A 63 2.65 10.00 -7.97
CA PHE A 63 1.32 9.72 -7.43
C PHE A 63 0.43 10.96 -7.43
N ILE A 64 0.96 12.10 -7.00
CA ILE A 64 0.20 13.37 -7.00
C ILE A 64 -0.30 13.69 -8.41
N ARG A 65 0.57 13.58 -9.42
CA ARG A 65 0.20 13.85 -10.82
C ARG A 65 -0.82 12.85 -11.34
N GLN A 66 -0.62 11.56 -11.08
CA GLN A 66 -1.53 10.51 -11.50
C GLN A 66 -2.93 10.76 -10.95
N TYR A 67 -3.06 10.90 -9.63
CA TYR A 67 -4.37 11.02 -9.00
C TYR A 67 -5.01 12.37 -9.29
N SER A 68 -4.25 13.46 -9.43
CA SER A 68 -4.79 14.76 -9.86
C SER A 68 -5.39 14.74 -11.27
N SER A 69 -4.97 13.81 -12.13
CA SER A 69 -5.55 13.65 -13.47
C SER A 69 -6.90 12.94 -13.49
N VAL A 70 -7.29 12.29 -12.39
CA VAL A 70 -8.57 11.56 -12.28
C VAL A 70 -9.70 12.56 -12.07
N LYS A 71 -10.66 12.56 -12.99
CA LYS A 71 -11.90 13.33 -12.90
C LYS A 71 -13.02 12.43 -12.36
N VAL A 72 -13.72 12.91 -11.35
CA VAL A 72 -14.94 12.30 -10.80
C VAL A 72 -16.12 12.99 -11.48
N GLU A 73 -16.71 12.33 -12.46
CA GLU A 73 -17.76 12.91 -13.31
C GLU A 73 -19.00 13.31 -12.50
N GLU A 74 -19.38 12.50 -11.51
CA GLU A 74 -20.53 12.73 -10.63
C GLU A 74 -20.40 13.99 -9.78
N ALA A 75 -19.16 14.34 -9.42
CA ALA A 75 -18.84 15.55 -8.64
C ALA A 75 -18.38 16.72 -9.52
N GLY A 76 -18.18 16.49 -10.83
CA GLY A 76 -17.68 17.50 -11.76
C GLY A 76 -16.29 18.04 -11.43
N MET A 77 -15.46 17.29 -10.68
CA MET A 77 -14.18 17.77 -10.16
C MET A 77 -13.07 16.73 -10.31
N HIS A 78 -11.82 17.20 -10.30
CA HIS A 78 -10.64 16.34 -10.22
C HIS A 78 -10.34 15.96 -8.77
N LEU A 79 -9.80 14.76 -8.56
CA LEU A 79 -9.25 14.40 -7.25
C LEU A 79 -8.10 15.34 -6.90
N ASN A 80 -7.97 15.69 -5.62
CA ASN A 80 -6.81 16.41 -5.14
C ASN A 80 -5.70 15.41 -4.80
N GLY A 81 -4.84 15.13 -5.79
CA GLY A 81 -3.79 14.13 -5.63
C GLY A 81 -2.75 14.46 -4.55
N ARG A 82 -2.59 15.74 -4.17
CA ARG A 82 -1.72 16.15 -3.07
C ARG A 82 -2.37 15.92 -1.71
N LEU A 83 -3.69 16.10 -1.61
CA LEU A 83 -4.44 15.79 -0.39
C LEU A 83 -4.51 14.29 -0.12
N SER A 84 -4.66 13.47 -1.17
CA SER A 84 -4.81 12.00 -1.01
C SER A 84 -3.50 11.21 -1.09
N VAL A 85 -2.35 11.86 -1.18
CA VAL A 85 -1.10 11.18 -1.56
C VAL A 85 -0.67 10.08 -0.57
N GLY A 86 -0.85 10.28 0.74
CA GLY A 86 -0.53 9.27 1.75
C GLY A 86 -1.33 7.98 1.55
N GLU A 87 -2.65 8.10 1.44
CA GLU A 87 -3.57 6.98 1.14
C GLU A 87 -3.24 6.33 -0.21
N ASN A 88 -2.96 7.12 -1.24
CA ASN A 88 -2.63 6.59 -2.57
C ASN A 88 -1.34 5.75 -2.53
N ILE A 89 -0.32 6.18 -1.77
CA ILE A 89 0.92 5.42 -1.56
C ILE A 89 0.59 4.11 -0.82
N ALA A 90 -0.17 4.19 0.28
CA ALA A 90 -0.54 3.05 1.10
C ALA A 90 -1.36 2.01 0.32
N ASP A 91 -2.34 2.42 -0.48
CA ASP A 91 -3.15 1.54 -1.33
C ASP A 91 -2.31 0.79 -2.35
N ASN A 92 -1.41 1.49 -3.05
CA ASN A 92 -0.56 0.86 -4.07
C ASN A 92 0.44 -0.11 -3.44
N ALA A 93 0.98 0.23 -2.27
CA ALA A 93 1.86 -0.65 -1.52
C ALA A 93 1.11 -1.86 -0.94
N GLY A 94 -0.11 -1.67 -0.46
CA GLY A 94 -1.00 -2.71 0.05
C GLY A 94 -1.31 -3.76 -1.02
N VAL A 95 -1.82 -3.35 -2.17
CA VAL A 95 -2.14 -4.27 -3.29
C VAL A 95 -0.90 -5.01 -3.77
N LYS A 96 0.24 -4.32 -3.90
CA LYS A 96 1.52 -4.94 -4.28
C LYS A 96 1.95 -6.01 -3.27
N THR A 97 1.85 -5.70 -1.98
CA THR A 97 2.19 -6.63 -0.89
C THR A 97 1.29 -7.86 -0.90
N ALA A 98 -0.02 -7.65 -1.05
CA ALA A 98 -1.00 -8.73 -1.15
C ALA A 98 -0.70 -9.69 -2.31
N LEU A 99 -0.36 -9.13 -3.48
CA LEU A 99 0.02 -9.90 -4.66
C LEU A 99 1.30 -10.69 -4.43
N MET A 100 2.33 -10.08 -3.83
CA MET A 100 3.58 -10.75 -3.48
C MET A 100 3.35 -11.92 -2.52
N VAL A 101 2.54 -11.73 -1.48
CA VAL A 101 2.18 -12.80 -0.52
C VAL A 101 1.52 -13.97 -1.24
N ASN A 102 0.53 -13.69 -2.10
CA ASN A 102 -0.16 -14.73 -2.84
C ASN A 102 0.80 -15.53 -3.74
N PHE A 103 1.73 -14.86 -4.43
CA PHE A 103 2.76 -15.53 -5.24
C PHE A 103 3.69 -16.41 -4.40
N LEU A 104 4.18 -15.90 -3.27
CA LEU A 104 5.08 -16.65 -2.38
C LEU A 104 4.42 -17.90 -1.82
N LEU A 105 3.16 -17.80 -1.41
CA LEU A 105 2.40 -18.94 -0.88
C LEU A 105 2.07 -19.96 -1.96
N SER A 106 1.74 -19.51 -3.17
CA SER A 106 1.53 -20.40 -4.32
C SER A 106 2.77 -21.21 -4.64
N ARG A 107 3.96 -20.59 -4.61
CA ARG A 107 5.24 -21.30 -4.83
C ARG A 107 5.56 -22.31 -3.74
N LYS A 108 5.25 -22.01 -2.47
CA LYS A 108 5.42 -22.96 -1.36
C LYS A 108 4.49 -24.17 -1.51
N ALA A 109 3.24 -23.96 -1.91
CA ALA A 109 2.26 -25.02 -2.11
C ALA A 109 2.60 -25.96 -3.28
N VAL A 110 3.22 -25.45 -4.34
CA VAL A 110 3.76 -26.29 -5.43
C VAL A 110 4.90 -27.16 -4.90
N LYS A 111 5.91 -26.55 -4.25
CA LYS A 111 7.06 -27.30 -3.71
C LYS A 111 6.69 -28.37 -2.69
N SER A 112 5.63 -28.17 -1.90
CA SER A 112 5.19 -29.18 -0.92
C SER A 112 4.42 -30.35 -1.53
N LYS A 113 3.98 -30.26 -2.79
CA LYS A 113 3.33 -31.37 -3.51
C LYS A 113 4.31 -32.25 -4.28
N ASP A 114 5.55 -31.77 -4.46
CA ASP A 114 6.64 -32.47 -5.15
C ASP A 114 7.53 -33.29 -4.17
N LEU A 115 7.11 -33.43 -2.91
CA LEU A 115 7.71 -34.22 -1.83
C LEU A 115 6.68 -35.24 -1.31
#